data_AF-A0A7T6Z7P5-F1
#
_entry.id   AF-A0A7T6Z7P5-F1
#
_cell.length_a   1.000
_cell.length_b   1.000
_cell.length_c   1.000
_cell.angle_alpha   90.00
_cell.angle_beta   90.00
_cell.angle_gamma   90.00
#
_symmetry.space_group_name_H-M   'P 1'
#
loop_
_entity.id
_entity.type
_entity.pdbx_description
1 polymer ?
#
loop_
_entity_poly.entity_id
_entity_poly.type
_entity_poly.pdbx_seq_one_letter_code
_entity_poly.pdbx_strand_id
1 'polypeptide(L)' 'MAKKQKIRKKEETRLYQLIDRQKQKYFRRKNLLEQSIDPGEDARIQLKVEEAKYRFLLREARLLKKHTKS' A
#
# COMPACT_ATOMS: atom_id res chain seq x y z
N MET A 1 -0.18 -23.39 -19.38
CA MET A 1 -1.13 -22.25 -19.33
C MET A 1 -1.78 -22.07 -17.95
N ALA A 2 -2.47 -23.08 -17.38
CA ALA A 2 -3.20 -22.96 -16.11
C ALA A 2 -2.35 -22.60 -14.88
N LYS A 3 -1.13 -23.16 -14.75
CA LYS A 3 -0.21 -22.87 -13.62
C LYS A 3 0.19 -21.38 -13.57
N LYS A 4 0.48 -20.78 -14.73
CA LYS A 4 0.82 -19.35 -14.86
C LYS A 4 -0.35 -18.45 -14.46
N GLN A 5 -1.57 -18.78 -14.90
CA GLN A 5 -2.77 -18.04 -14.51
C GLN A 5 -3.03 -18.11 -13.00
N LYS A 6 -2.85 -19.29 -12.39
CA LYS A 6 -3.01 -19.50 -10.95
C LYS A 6 -2.01 -18.68 -10.14
N ILE A 7 -0.74 -18.66 -10.57
CA ILE A 7 0.30 -17.82 -9.94
C ILE A 7 -0.06 -16.34 -10.06
N ARG A 8 -0.49 -15.88 -11.24
CA ARG A 8 -0.88 -14.47 -11.45
C ARG A 8 -2.02 -14.05 -10.53
N LYS A 9 -3.07 -14.86 -10.41
CA LYS A 9 -4.18 -14.60 -9.48
C LYS A 9 -3.72 -14.55 -8.02
N LYS A 10 -2.81 -15.44 -7.61
CA LYS A 10 -2.26 -15.46 -6.24
C LYS A 10 -1.49 -14.17 -5.93
N GLU A 11 -0.62 -13.73 -6.84
CA GLU A 11 0.16 -12.50 -6.64
C GLU A 11 -0.73 -11.25 -6.71
N GLU A 12 -1.77 -11.24 -7.55
CA GLU A 12 -2.78 -10.18 -7.54
C GLU A 12 -3.52 -10.09 -6.20
N THR A 13 -4.00 -11.22 -5.66
CA THR A 13 -4.61 -11.26 -4.32
C THR A 13 -3.63 -10.76 -3.26
N ARG A 14 -2.36 -11.18 -3.35
CA ARG A 14 -1.31 -10.74 -2.42
C ARG A 14 -1.08 -9.23 -2.49
N LEU A 15 -1.08 -8.64 -3.68
CA LEU A 15 -0.94 -7.20 -3.88
C LEU A 15 -2.09 -6.44 -3.20
N TYR A 16 -3.34 -6.86 -3.38
CA TYR A 16 -4.47 -6.23 -2.72
C TYR A 16 -4.42 -6.37 -1.20
N GLN A 17 -4.00 -7.52 -0.67
CA GLN A 17 -3.77 -7.70 0.76
C GLN A 17 -2.67 -6.77 1.31
N LEU A 18 -1.58 -6.58 0.56
CA LEU A 18 -0.52 -5.65 0.92
C LEU A 18 -1.02 -4.20 0.94
N ILE A 19 -1.82 -3.81 -0.06
CA ILE A 19 -2.44 -2.48 -0.13
C ILE A 19 -3.30 -2.21 1.10
N ASP A 20 -4.16 -3.16 1.48
CA ASP A 20 -5.06 -2.97 2.62
C ASP A 20 -4.29 -2.88 3.95
N ARG A 21 -3.30 -3.75 4.17
CA ARG A 21 -2.43 -3.68 5.36
C ARG A 21 -1.66 -2.36 5.42
N GLN A 22 -1.09 -1.93 4.30
CA GLN A 22 -0.32 -0.68 4.24
C GLN A 22 -1.23 0.54 4.43
N LYS A 23 -2.46 0.51 3.89
CA LYS A 23 -3.50 1.50 4.12
C LYS A 23 -3.78 1.63 5.62
N GLN A 24 -4.15 0.54 6.28
CA GLN A 24 -4.45 0.53 7.71
C GLN A 24 -3.29 1.07 8.54
N LYS A 25 -2.06 0.67 8.23
CA LYS A 25 -0.85 1.15 8.91
C LYS A 25 -0.64 2.67 8.74
N TYR A 26 -0.77 3.17 7.51
CA TYR A 26 -0.64 4.59 7.21
C TYR A 26 -1.72 5.40 7.95
N PHE A 27 -3.00 5.03 7.82
CA PHE A 27 -4.10 5.75 8.45
C PHE A 27 -4.03 5.71 9.98
N ARG A 28 -3.66 4.57 10.58
CA ARG A 28 -3.47 4.48 12.03
C ARG A 28 -2.38 5.44 12.51
N ARG A 29 -1.23 5.48 11.84
CA ARG A 29 -0.13 6.40 12.19
C ARG A 29 -0.51 7.85 11.95
N LYS A 30 -1.22 8.13 10.85
CA LYS A 30 -1.72 9.47 10.53
C LYS A 30 -2.63 10.00 11.64
N ASN A 31 -3.63 9.21 12.05
CA ASN A 31 -4.57 9.59 13.10
C ASN A 31 -3.85 9.88 14.44
N LEU A 32 -2.88 9.03 14.81
CA LEU A 32 -2.08 9.25 16.04
C LEU A 32 -1.26 10.55 15.96
N LEU A 33 -0.68 10.85 14.81
CA LEU A 33 0.10 12.06 14.60
C LEU A 33 -0.76 13.32 14.64
N GLU A 34 -1.95 13.28 14.04
CA GLU A 34 -2.91 14.40 14.05
C GLU A 34 -3.45 14.70 15.45
N GLN A 35 -3.53 13.70 16.32
CA GLN A 35 -3.91 13.86 17.73
C GLN A 35 -2.73 14.27 18.64
N SER A 36 -1.50 14.31 18.12
CA SER A 36 -0.31 14.65 18.90
C SER A 36 -0.12 16.17 18.98
N ILE A 37 0.13 16.69 20.18
CA ILE A 37 0.34 18.12 20.46
C ILE A 37 1.68 18.61 19.87
N ASP A 38 2.74 17.80 19.97
CA ASP A 38 4.00 18.02 19.25
C ASP A 38 4.62 16.69 18.77
N PRO A 39 4.27 16.24 17.56
CA PRO A 39 4.89 15.06 17.00
C PRO A 39 6.32 15.38 16.54
N GLY A 40 7.28 14.66 17.12
CA GLY A 40 8.69 14.76 16.75
C GLY A 40 8.95 14.50 15.26
N GLU A 41 10.04 15.05 14.74
CA GLU A 41 10.37 15.02 13.32
C GLU A 41 10.48 13.60 12.76
N ASP A 42 11.04 12.67 13.53
CA ASP A 42 11.11 11.25 13.17
C ASP A 42 9.73 10.63 12.94
N ALA A 43 8.73 10.99 13.74
CA ALA A 43 7.37 10.50 13.57
C ALA A 43 6.75 11.01 12.26
N ARG A 44 7.05 12.27 11.89
CA ARG A 44 6.63 12.86 10.61
C ARG A 44 7.33 12.18 9.43
N ILE A 45 8.63 11.92 9.53
CA ILE A 45 9.40 11.20 8.51
C ILE A 45 8.85 9.79 8.32
N GLN A 46 8.62 9.06 9.40
CA GLN A 46 8.03 7.72 9.34
C GLN A 46 6.65 7.73 8.68
N LEU A 47 5.80 8.73 8.97
CA LEU A 47 4.50 8.85 8.30
C LEU A 47 4.66 9.02 6.79
N LYS A 48 5.57 9.91 6.35
CA LYS A 48 5.87 10.10 4.91
C LYS A 48 6.37 8.82 4.24
N VAL A 49 7.20 8.04 4.93
CA VAL A 49 7.68 6.74 4.42
C VAL A 49 6.53 5.75 4.26
N GLU A 50 5.63 5.65 5.23
CA GLU A 50 4.46 4.75 5.12
C GLU A 50 3.48 5.21 4.04
N GLU A 51 3.35 6.52 3.82
CA GLU A 51 2.56 7.08 2.72
C GLU A 51 3.15 6.73 1.36
N ALA A 52 4.47 6.89 1.19
CA ALA A 52 5.18 6.56 -0.04
C ALA A 52 4.99 5.08 -0.39
N LYS A 53 5.11 4.17 0.59
CA LYS A 53 4.83 2.74 0.41
C LYS A 53 3.39 2.48 -0.05
N TYR A 54 2.42 3.15 0.58
CA TYR A 54 1.00 3.01 0.19
C TYR A 54 0.76 3.46 -1.25
N ARG A 55 1.26 4.65 -1.62
CA ARG A 55 1.13 5.21 -2.96
C ARG A 55 1.82 4.35 -4.03
N PHE A 56 2.98 3.78 -3.69
CA PHE A 56 3.68 2.83 -4.56
C PHE A 56 2.81 1.60 -4.86
N LEU A 57 2.25 0.95 -3.84
CA LEU A 57 1.39 -0.22 -4.05
C LEU A 57 0.13 0.09 -4.88
N LEU A 58 -0.47 1.28 -4.69
CA LEU A 58 -1.59 1.74 -5.53
C LEU A 58 -1.18 1.92 -6.99
N ARG A 59 0.03 2.43 -7.25
CA ARG A 59 0.57 2.55 -8.60
C ARG A 59 0.72 1.17 -9.25
N GLU A 60 1.27 0.20 -8.53
CA GLU A 60 1.42 -1.18 -9.00
C GLU A 60 0.07 -1.82 -9.36
N ALA A 61 -0.96 -1.63 -8.53
CA ALA A 61 -2.30 -2.15 -8.84
C ALA A 61 -2.91 -1.50 -10.09
N ARG A 62 -2.65 -0.21 -10.33
CA ARG A 62 -3.08 0.47 -11.56
C ARG A 62 -2.37 -0.08 -12.79
N LEU A 63 -1.06 -0.36 -12.70
CA LEU A 63 -0.30 -0.97 -13.79
C LEU A 63 -0.82 -2.38 -14.08
N LEU A 64 -1.09 -3.18 -13.04
CA LEU A 64 -1.68 -4.52 -13.19
C LEU A 64 -3.02 -4.47 -13.93
N LYS A 65 -3.91 -3.53 -13.55
CA LYS A 65 -5.22 -3.35 -14.20
C LYS A 65 -5.11 -2.92 -15.66
N LYS A 66 -4.09 -2.14 -16.03
CA LYS A 66 -3.82 -1.79 -17.43
C LYS A 66 -3.42 -3.03 -18.24
N HIS A 67 -2.53 -3.87 -17.69
CA HIS A 67 -2.08 -5.09 -18.35
C HIS A 67 -3.13 -6.20 -18.48
N THR A 68 -4.23 -6.15 -17.72
CA THR A 68 -5.35 -7.11 -17.86
C THR A 68 -6.43 -6.64 -18.82
N LYS A 69 -6.40 -5.37 -19.26
CA LYS A 69 -7.33 -4.79 -20.24
C LYS A 69 -6.76 -4.69 -21.67
N SER A 70 -5.48 -5.03 -21.87
CA SER A 70 -4.80 -5.08 -23.17
C SER A 70 -4.68 -6.50 -23.70
#